data_AF-A0A5K3EKY4-F1
#
_entry.id   AF-A0A5K3EKY4-F1
#
_cell.length_a   1.000
_cell.length_b   1.000
_cell.length_c   1.000
_cell.angle_alpha   90.00
_cell.angle_beta   90.00
_cell.angle_gamma   90.00
#
_symmetry.space_group_name_H-M   'P 1'
#
loop_
_entity.id
_entity.type
_entity.pdbx_description
1 polymer ?
#
loop_
_entity_poly.entity_id
_entity_poly.type
_entity_poly.pdbx_seq_one_letter_code
_entity_poly.pdbx_strand_id
1 'polypeptide(L)'
;MVSAEGESVSLGKGFKARGNVEDWLGKAEECMVTSLRKGMKEALADVDTMSRDDWLVAHTNQITLTVEQLIWARDVHGILDNPESGP
;
A
#
# COMPACT_ATOMS: atom_id res chain seq x y z
N MET A 1 -5.41 8.76 -8.58
CA MET A 1 -6.71 8.16 -8.26
C MET A 1 -7.22 8.73 -6.96
N VAL A 2 -8.54 8.69 -6.77
CA VAL A 2 -9.21 9.15 -5.56
C VAL A 2 -10.08 7.99 -5.05
N SER A 3 -9.99 7.65 -3.77
CA SER A 3 -10.82 6.60 -3.16
C SER A 3 -12.20 7.14 -2.77
N ALA A 4 -13.12 6.25 -2.38
CA ALA A 4 -14.45 6.65 -1.91
C ALA A 4 -14.40 7.46 -0.59
N GLU A 5 -13.36 7.24 0.20
CA GLU A 5 -13.07 7.91 1.47
C GLU A 5 -12.38 9.27 1.28
N GLY A 6 -12.13 9.67 0.03
CA GLY A 6 -11.52 10.95 -0.33
C GLY A 6 -9.99 10.95 -0.35
N GLU A 7 -9.35 9.79 -0.22
CA GLU A 7 -7.90 9.69 -0.26
C GLU A 7 -7.35 9.81 -1.68
N SER A 8 -6.17 10.41 -1.85
CA SER A 8 -5.55 10.57 -3.16
C SER A 8 -4.19 9.89 -3.27
N VAL A 9 -4.01 9.09 -4.33
CA VAL A 9 -2.74 8.46 -4.68
C VAL A 9 -2.38 8.83 -6.11
N SER A 10 -1.14 9.26 -6.33
CA SER A 10 -0.65 9.63 -7.67
C SER A 10 -0.51 8.41 -8.57
N LEU A 11 -0.98 8.50 -9.83
CA LEU A 11 -0.81 7.45 -10.85
C LEU A 11 0.54 7.54 -11.58
N GLY A 12 1.47 8.36 -11.07
CA GLY A 12 2.75 8.61 -11.72
C GLY A 12 2.64 9.53 -12.94
N LYS A 13 3.80 9.85 -13.53
CA LYS A 13 3.87 10.70 -14.73
C LYS A 13 3.59 9.86 -15.98
N GLY A 14 2.72 10.33 -16.86
CA GLY A 14 2.59 9.80 -18.23
C GLY A 14 1.26 9.15 -18.59
N PHE A 15 0.37 8.90 -17.62
CA PHE A 15 -0.99 8.46 -17.95
C PHE A 15 -1.76 9.57 -18.70
N LYS A 16 -2.37 9.22 -19.84
CA LYS A 16 -3.24 10.09 -20.64
C LYS A 16 -4.49 9.33 -21.04
N ALA A 17 -5.65 9.78 -20.58
CA ALA A 17 -6.95 9.25 -20.96
C ALA A 17 -7.32 9.74 -22.38
N ARG A 18 -6.81 9.07 -23.42
CA ARG A 18 -7.05 9.43 -24.82
C ARG A 18 -7.19 8.18 -25.69
N GLY A 19 -8.14 8.20 -26.62
CA GLY A 19 -8.39 7.10 -27.55
C GLY A 19 -9.55 6.22 -27.10
N ASN A 20 -9.52 4.95 -27.51
CA ASN A 20 -10.53 3.95 -27.14
C ASN A 20 -10.64 3.84 -25.61
N VAL A 21 -11.87 3.87 -25.10
CA VAL A 21 -12.17 3.87 -23.66
C VAL A 21 -11.63 2.64 -22.98
N GLU A 22 -11.87 1.46 -23.56
CA GLU A 22 -11.39 0.19 -23.00
C GLU A 22 -9.87 0.18 -22.84
N ASP A 23 -9.14 0.74 -23.82
CA ASP A 23 -7.69 0.75 -23.81
C ASP A 23 -7.11 1.67 -22.73
N TRP A 24 -7.64 2.90 -22.60
CA TRP A 24 -7.11 3.83 -21.59
C TRP A 24 -7.64 3.53 -20.19
N LEU A 25 -8.83 2.96 -20.06
CA LEU A 25 -9.41 2.57 -18.78
C LEU A 25 -8.66 1.37 -18.19
N GLY A 26 -8.36 0.35 -18.99
CA GLY A 26 -7.51 -0.77 -18.54
C GLY A 26 -6.14 -0.31 -18.06
N LYS A 27 -5.50 0.60 -18.79
CA LYS A 27 -4.23 1.22 -18.36
C LYS A 27 -4.37 2.03 -17.08
N ALA A 28 -5.50 2.71 -16.89
CA ALA A 28 -5.76 3.47 -15.67
C ALA A 28 -5.82 2.53 -14.46
N GLU A 29 -6.56 1.42 -14.56
CA GLU A 29 -6.65 0.38 -13.54
C GLU A 29 -5.28 -0.24 -13.22
N GLU A 30 -4.51 -0.62 -14.24
CA GLU A 30 -3.15 -1.13 -14.06
C GLU A 30 -2.25 -0.13 -13.31
N CYS A 31 -2.34 1.16 -13.67
CA CYS A 31 -1.61 2.22 -13.00
C CYS A 31 -2.06 2.39 -11.55
N MET A 32 -3.36 2.28 -11.25
CA MET A 32 -3.89 2.32 -9.88
C MET A 32 -3.29 1.22 -9.01
N VAL A 33 -3.34 -0.03 -9.49
CA VAL A 33 -2.80 -1.19 -8.77
C VAL A 33 -1.28 -1.07 -8.59
N THR A 34 -0.57 -0.65 -9.63
CA THR A 34 0.90 -0.51 -9.58
C THR A 34 1.33 0.60 -8.63
N SER A 35 0.63 1.75 -8.64
CA SER A 35 0.90 2.84 -7.69
C SER A 35 0.68 2.43 -6.25
N LEU A 36 -0.41 1.70 -5.95
CA LEU A 36 -0.65 1.16 -4.61
C LEU A 36 0.43 0.20 -4.16
N ARG A 37 0.82 -0.75 -5.01
CA ARG A 37 1.90 -1.70 -4.71
C ARG A 37 3.23 -1.01 -4.47
N LYS A 38 3.54 0.05 -5.23
CA LYS A 38 4.74 0.86 -5.00
C LYS A 38 4.68 1.55 -3.64
N GLY A 39 3.56 2.21 -3.32
CA GLY A 39 3.38 2.88 -2.03
C GLY A 39 3.43 1.91 -0.84
N MET A 40 2.87 0.70 -0.97
CA MET A 40 2.99 -0.33 0.06
C MET A 40 4.43 -0.79 0.29
N LYS A 41 5.25 -0.90 -0.77
CA LYS A 41 6.67 -1.26 -0.64
C LYS A 41 7.46 -0.17 0.07
N GLU A 42 7.16 1.10 -0.23
CA GLU A 42 7.77 2.25 0.44
C GLU A 42 7.37 2.26 1.92
N ALA A 43 6.08 2.18 2.21
CA ALA A 43 5.59 2.12 3.59
C ALA A 43 6.15 0.94 4.39
N LEU A 44 6.30 -0.24 3.79
CA LEU A 44 6.91 -1.40 4.46
C LEU A 44 8.39 -1.18 4.80
N ALA A 45 9.14 -0.49 3.93
CA ALA A 45 10.54 -0.16 4.21
C ALA A 45 10.67 0.85 5.36
N ASP A 46 9.68 1.72 5.53
CA ASP A 46 9.71 2.78 6.52
C ASP A 46 9.37 2.29 7.94
N VAL A 47 8.68 1.15 8.07
CA VAL A 47 8.21 0.55 9.36
C VAL A 47 9.32 0.46 10.39
N ASP A 48 10.50 -0.03 10.00
CA ASP A 48 11.62 -0.27 10.92
C ASP A 48 12.53 0.96 11.09
N THR A 49 12.25 2.04 10.35
CA THR A 49 13.09 3.24 10.31
C THR A 49 12.45 4.46 10.97
N MET A 50 11.14 4.42 11.20
CA MET A 50 10.35 5.51 11.75
C MET A 50 9.76 5.14 13.12
N SER A 51 9.41 6.15 13.92
CA SER A 51 8.55 5.92 15.08
C SER A 51 7.16 5.53 14.59
N ARG A 52 6.40 4.80 15.43
CA ARG A 52 5.06 4.34 15.03
C ARG A 52 4.10 5.51 14.76
N ASP A 53 4.12 6.54 15.61
CA ASP A 53 3.25 7.70 15.45
C ASP A 53 3.57 8.47 14.15
N ASP A 54 4.86 8.60 13.82
CA ASP A 54 5.28 9.24 12.57
C ASP A 54 4.92 8.39 11.35
N TRP A 55 5.10 7.07 11.43
CA TRP A 55 4.80 6.15 10.34
C TRP A 55 3.31 6.11 9.99
N LEU A 56 2.43 6.15 11.01
CA LEU A 56 0.98 6.13 10.82
C LEU A 56 0.46 7.28 9.95
N VAL A 57 1.12 8.44 9.99
CA VAL A 57 0.72 9.64 9.24
C VAL A 57 1.60 9.90 8.00
N ALA A 58 2.63 9.09 7.75
CA ALA A 58 3.58 9.28 6.65
C ALA A 58 3.02 8.89 5.28
N HIS A 59 2.05 7.96 5.24
CA HIS A 59 1.45 7.43 4.01
C HIS A 59 -0.07 7.59 4.02
N THR A 60 -0.67 7.47 2.84
CA THR A 60 -2.14 7.43 2.69
C THR A 60 -2.73 6.28 3.51
N ASN A 61 -3.86 6.48 4.19
CA ASN A 61 -4.38 5.50 5.16
C ASN A 61 -4.67 4.14 4.53
N GLN A 62 -5.19 4.05 3.30
CA GLN A 62 -5.35 2.74 2.65
C GLN A 62 -4.04 1.94 2.53
N ILE A 63 -2.92 2.62 2.32
CA ILE A 63 -1.59 2.00 2.25
C ILE A 63 -1.15 1.60 3.66
N THR A 64 -1.22 2.53 4.62
CA THR A 64 -0.86 2.30 6.01
C THR A 64 -1.61 1.11 6.60
N LEU A 65 -2.95 1.08 6.45
CA LEU A 65 -3.80 0.00 6.92
C LEU A 65 -3.45 -1.35 6.29
N THR A 66 -3.20 -1.37 4.97
CA THR A 66 -2.87 -2.63 4.29
C THR A 66 -1.51 -3.18 4.74
N VAL A 67 -0.51 -2.31 4.91
CA VAL A 67 0.81 -2.71 5.40
C VAL A 67 0.77 -3.13 6.86
N GLU A 68 -0.02 -2.46 7.70
CA GLU A 68 -0.27 -2.85 9.09
C GLU A 68 -0.85 -4.27 9.17
N GLN A 69 -1.86 -4.58 8.35
CA GLN A 69 -2.44 -5.92 8.28
C GLN A 69 -1.43 -6.97 7.81
N LEU A 70 -0.54 -6.61 6.87
CA LEU A 70 0.53 -7.49 6.40
C LEU A 70 1.53 -7.82 7.51
N ILE A 71 1.98 -6.82 8.26
CA ILE A 71 2.92 -7.00 9.39
C ILE A 71 2.27 -7.82 10.48
N TRP A 72 1.04 -7.47 10.88
CA TRP A 72 0.29 -8.23 11.86
C TRP A 72 0.15 -9.70 11.46
N ALA A 73 -0.24 -9.97 10.21
CA ALA A 73 -0.36 -11.34 9.71
C ALA A 73 0.98 -12.08 9.74
N ARG A 74 2.07 -11.43 9.30
CA ARG A 74 3.43 -12.01 9.35
C ARG A 74 3.82 -12.38 10.77
N ASP A 75 3.59 -11.49 11.73
CA ASP A 75 4.00 -11.68 13.12
C ASP A 75 3.18 -12.78 13.79
N VAL A 76 1.86 -12.84 13.52
CA VAL A 76 1.00 -13.95 13.95
C VAL A 76 1.49 -15.28 13.40
N HIS A 77 1.80 -15.37 12.11
CA HIS A 77 2.37 -16.60 11.53
C HIS A 77 3.72 -16.94 12.17
N GLY A 78 4.58 -15.96 12.41
CA GLY A 78 5.86 -16.17 13.08
C GLY A 78 5.73 -16.80 14.47
N ILE A 79 4.72 -16.38 15.24
CA ILE A 79 4.39 -16.96 16.56
C ILE A 79 3.84 -18.39 16.42
N LEU A 80 2.90 -18.60 15.50
CA LEU A 80 2.23 -19.89 15.32
C LEU A 80 3.15 -20.97 14.74
N ASP A 81 4.06 -20.59 13.85
CA ASP A 81 5.01 -21.51 13.21
C ASP A 81 6.22 -21.82 14.12
N ASN A 82 6.50 -20.98 15.14
CA ASN A 82 7.58 -21.18 16.11
C ASN A 82 7.08 -21.12 17.57
N PRO A 83 6.27 -22.11 18.00
CA PRO A 83 5.61 -22.09 19.31
C PRO A 83 6.58 -22.11 20.52
N GLU A 84 7.84 -22.49 20.33
CA GLU A 84 8.86 -22.54 21.39
C GLU A 84 9.60 -21.20 21.63
N SER A 85 9.28 -20.15 20.89
CA SER A 85 9.94 -18.82 20.99
C SER A 85 9.13 -17.77 21.77
N GLY A 86 8.04 -18.16 22.42
CA GLY A 86 7.31 -17.30 23.35
C GLY A 86 8.04 -17.17 24.71
N PRO A 87 7.79 -16.09 25.48
CA PRO A 87 8.38 -15.89 26.80
C PRO A 87 8.05 -17.01 27.80
#